data_AF-A0A4Y2I9X8-F1
#
_entry.id   AF-A0A4Y2I9X8-F1
#
_cell.length_a   1.000
_cell.length_b   1.000
_cell.length_c   1.000
_cell.angle_alpha   90.00
_cell.angle_beta   90.00
_cell.angle_gamma   90.00
#
_symmetry.space_group_name_H-M   'P 1'
#
loop_
_entity.id
_entity.type
_entity.pdbx_description
1 polymer ?
#
loop_
_entity_poly.entity_id
_entity_poly.type
_entity_poly.pdbx_seq_one_letter_code
_entity_poly.pdbx_strand_id
1 'polypeptide(L)'
;MQRLVNQFIDDINRSLFGNSGNVCLESLKAGAIINYKMHVEIQEILKLPANLTEEELMNIIANVHGTRDILSIPSVTLEAACGSILEKYRESLEGFVDSISSILISAVENSCSIVLDYPALKEDLVHFINEFIDSASEETKDLLEKHLDAEMKYCNIYHCDFSKSKWEGGLACSPVIVWNSDVDGNDNEDYVEAINSHTDDLDSYSELISGKMKRNNNMRTNAKNLLGIVTEYIRLVQKQISDTTLKYINCFLVHQVFDFIKTALMIKLLNSPNKNSILEECEQEFQRRNELLDLCADLEEALLAVQAF
;
A
#
# COMPACT_ATOMS: atom_id res chain seq x y z
N MET A 1 -37.66 2.04 2.47
CA MET A 1 -36.39 1.32 2.28
C MET A 1 -35.73 1.60 0.93
N GLN A 2 -36.24 1.10 -0.20
CA GLN A 2 -35.56 1.20 -1.51
C GLN A 2 -35.18 2.64 -1.91
N ARG A 3 -36.08 3.61 -1.71
CA ARG A 3 -35.81 5.03 -1.99
C ARG A 3 -34.69 5.61 -1.11
N LEU A 4 -34.65 5.26 0.18
CA LEU A 4 -33.62 5.72 1.12
C LEU A 4 -32.26 5.14 0.77
N VAL A 5 -32.21 3.84 0.47
CA VAL A 5 -30.96 3.17 0.05
C VAL A 5 -30.44 3.76 -1.27
N ASN A 6 -31.32 4.05 -2.23
CA ASN A 6 -30.90 4.72 -3.48
C ASN A 6 -30.37 6.14 -3.23
N GLN A 7 -30.98 6.91 -2.32
CA GLN A 7 -30.48 8.23 -1.93
C GLN A 7 -29.11 8.14 -1.24
N PHE A 8 -28.90 7.14 -0.41
CA PHE A 8 -27.62 6.85 0.22
C PHE A 8 -26.54 6.46 -0.82
N ILE A 9 -26.88 5.58 -1.78
CA ILE A 9 -25.98 5.22 -2.89
C ILE A 9 -25.58 6.45 -3.70
N ASP A 10 -26.55 7.32 -4.01
CA ASP A 10 -26.30 8.57 -4.73
C ASP A 10 -25.38 9.51 -3.93
N ASP A 11 -25.54 9.60 -2.61
CA ASP A 11 -24.68 10.42 -1.76
C ASP A 11 -23.24 9.89 -1.69
N ILE A 12 -23.06 8.58 -1.54
CA ILE A 12 -21.74 7.95 -1.60
C ILE A 12 -21.09 8.20 -2.96
N ASN A 13 -21.83 8.05 -4.06
CA ASN A 13 -21.33 8.33 -5.40
C ASN A 13 -20.84 9.78 -5.53
N ARG A 14 -21.56 10.73 -4.93
CA ARG A 14 -21.15 12.15 -4.90
C ARG A 14 -19.93 12.38 -4.01
N SER A 15 -19.84 11.71 -2.87
CA SER A 15 -18.74 11.84 -1.92
C SER A 15 -17.42 11.26 -2.46
N LEU A 16 -17.49 10.13 -3.18
CA LEU A 16 -16.32 9.43 -3.73
C LEU A 16 -15.91 9.92 -5.13
N PHE A 17 -16.86 10.09 -6.05
CA PHE A 17 -16.55 10.39 -7.46
C PHE A 17 -16.86 11.84 -7.88
N GLY A 18 -17.61 12.60 -7.07
CA GLY A 18 -17.87 14.02 -7.36
C GLY A 18 -18.79 14.28 -8.55
N ASN A 19 -19.51 13.27 -9.05
CA ASN A 19 -20.36 13.36 -10.25
C ASN A 19 -21.71 14.08 -10.04
N SER A 20 -21.78 15.13 -9.21
CA SER A 20 -23.01 15.92 -8.99
C SER A 20 -22.92 17.36 -9.44
N GLY A 21 -24.05 17.90 -9.92
CA GLY A 21 -24.21 19.32 -10.21
C GLY A 21 -24.15 20.23 -8.97
N ASN A 22 -24.31 19.66 -7.76
CA ASN A 22 -24.15 20.37 -6.49
C ASN A 22 -22.81 19.98 -5.87
N VAL A 23 -21.86 20.91 -5.85
CA VAL A 23 -20.53 20.75 -5.25
C VAL A 23 -20.54 21.37 -3.86
N CYS A 24 -20.02 20.65 -2.86
CA CYS A 24 -19.88 21.17 -1.50
C CYS A 24 -18.73 22.21 -1.46
N LEU A 25 -18.99 23.40 -0.89
CA LEU A 25 -18.03 24.50 -0.83
C LEU A 25 -17.27 24.60 0.50
N GLU A 26 -17.75 23.91 1.54
CA GLU A 26 -17.29 24.11 2.92
C GLU A 26 -16.24 23.09 3.37
N SER A 27 -16.36 21.84 2.91
CA SER A 27 -15.49 20.74 3.34
C SER A 27 -15.03 19.87 2.18
N LEU A 28 -13.81 19.33 2.30
CA LEU A 28 -13.27 18.37 1.36
C LEU A 28 -14.00 17.02 1.50
N LYS A 29 -14.39 16.45 0.36
CA LYS A 29 -15.03 15.14 0.30
C LYS A 29 -13.98 14.02 0.25
N ALA A 30 -14.41 12.81 0.60
CA ALA A 30 -13.54 11.64 0.68
C ALA A 30 -12.79 11.37 -0.63
N GLY A 31 -13.46 11.51 -1.78
CA GLY A 31 -12.83 11.35 -3.09
C GLY A 31 -11.63 12.26 -3.33
N ALA A 32 -11.71 13.53 -2.89
CA ALA A 32 -10.60 14.47 -3.02
C ALA A 32 -9.41 14.10 -2.11
N ILE A 33 -9.69 13.60 -0.91
CA ILE A 33 -8.69 13.13 0.05
C ILE A 33 -7.99 11.88 -0.47
N ILE A 34 -8.76 10.92 -0.99
CA ILE A 34 -8.22 9.70 -1.62
C ILE A 34 -7.31 10.06 -2.79
N ASN A 35 -7.76 10.98 -3.67
CA ASN A 35 -6.96 11.43 -4.81
C ASN A 35 -5.65 12.09 -4.38
N TYR A 36 -5.67 12.91 -3.32
CA TYR A 36 -4.47 13.50 -2.74
C TYR A 36 -3.50 12.43 -2.22
N LYS A 37 -3.99 11.47 -1.44
CA LYS A 37 -3.15 10.37 -0.91
C LYS A 37 -2.55 9.51 -2.03
N MET A 38 -3.37 9.19 -3.04
CA MET A 38 -2.95 8.45 -4.22
C MET A 38 -1.84 9.16 -5.00
N HIS A 39 -1.85 10.49 -5.11
CA HIS A 39 -0.83 11.18 -5.90
C HIS A 39 0.38 11.65 -5.09
N VAL A 40 0.22 11.96 -3.80
CA VAL A 40 1.27 12.58 -2.99
C VAL A 40 1.91 11.58 -2.04
N GLU A 41 1.11 10.94 -1.20
CA GLU A 41 1.61 10.10 -0.10
C GLU A 41 2.27 8.82 -0.62
N ILE A 42 1.71 8.18 -1.66
CA ILE A 42 2.36 7.00 -2.26
C ILE A 42 3.75 7.32 -2.82
N GLN A 43 3.92 8.52 -3.38
CA GLN A 43 5.22 8.93 -3.91
C GLN A 43 6.23 9.18 -2.80
N GLU A 44 5.78 9.65 -1.64
CA GLU A 44 6.63 9.85 -0.46
C GLU A 44 7.03 8.51 0.18
N ILE A 45 6.09 7.59 0.32
CA ILE A 45 6.32 6.23 0.82
C ILE A 45 7.33 5.50 -0.08
N LEU A 46 7.18 5.60 -1.40
CA LEU A 46 8.08 4.93 -2.34
C LEU A 46 9.45 5.61 -2.50
N LYS A 47 9.57 6.90 -2.14
CA LYS A 47 10.84 7.66 -2.14
C LYS A 47 11.77 7.30 -0.98
N LEU A 48 11.31 6.52 0.01
CA LEU A 48 12.17 6.04 1.09
C LEU A 48 13.47 5.47 0.50
N PRO A 49 14.65 5.87 1.02
CA PRO A 49 15.92 5.49 0.43
C PRO A 49 16.17 4.01 0.75
N ALA A 50 15.57 3.12 -0.03
CA ALA A 50 15.96 1.71 -0.07
C ALA A 50 17.28 1.56 -0.84
N ASN A 51 18.27 2.35 -0.45
CA ASN A 51 19.62 2.24 -0.97
C ASN A 51 20.32 1.21 -0.10
N LEU A 52 20.63 0.05 -0.70
CA LEU A 52 21.61 -0.86 -0.14
C LEU A 52 22.93 -0.11 0.02
N THR A 53 23.55 -0.27 1.18
CA THR A 53 24.93 0.19 1.39
C THR A 53 25.89 -0.67 0.56
N GLU A 54 27.06 -0.11 0.21
CA GLU A 54 28.14 -0.89 -0.43
C GLU A 54 28.48 -2.13 0.41
N GLU A 55 28.36 -2.03 1.75
CA GLU A 55 28.64 -3.10 2.69
C GLU A 55 27.62 -4.24 2.65
N GLU A 56 26.32 -3.93 2.67
CA GLU A 56 25.28 -4.94 2.52
C GLU A 56 25.42 -5.69 1.18
N LEU A 57 25.78 -4.98 0.12
CA LEU A 57 25.96 -5.59 -1.19
C LEU A 57 27.21 -6.48 -1.25
N MET A 58 28.30 -6.08 -0.58
CA MET A 58 29.48 -6.94 -0.44
C MET A 58 29.16 -8.24 0.30
N ASN A 59 28.36 -8.14 1.37
CA ASN A 59 27.89 -9.31 2.12
C ASN A 59 26.99 -10.21 1.26
N ILE A 60 26.07 -9.63 0.47
CA ILE A 60 25.22 -10.40 -0.46
C ILE A 60 26.06 -11.12 -1.51
N ILE A 61 27.03 -10.44 -2.12
CA ILE A 61 27.96 -11.07 -3.08
C ILE A 61 28.66 -12.25 -2.40
N ALA A 62 29.30 -12.03 -1.25
CA ALA A 62 30.02 -13.07 -0.52
C ALA A 62 29.14 -14.28 -0.17
N ASN A 63 27.92 -14.03 0.33
CA ASN A 63 26.99 -15.07 0.74
C ASN A 63 26.43 -15.88 -0.44
N VAL A 64 26.13 -15.23 -1.57
CA VAL A 64 25.65 -15.92 -2.78
C VAL A 64 26.74 -16.83 -3.37
N HIS A 65 28.00 -16.42 -3.26
CA HIS A 65 29.13 -17.25 -3.65
C HIS A 65 29.38 -18.41 -2.68
N GLY A 66 29.23 -18.16 -1.38
CA GLY A 66 29.46 -19.15 -0.33
C GLY A 66 30.88 -19.71 -0.41
N THR A 67 31.01 -21.03 -0.58
CA THR A 67 32.31 -21.73 -0.63
C THR A 67 32.98 -21.70 -2.01
N ARG A 68 32.38 -21.03 -3.02
CA ARG A 68 32.86 -21.05 -4.41
C ARG A 68 33.77 -19.85 -4.69
N ASP A 69 34.80 -20.07 -5.50
CA ASP A 69 35.68 -18.99 -5.97
C ASP A 69 34.99 -18.05 -6.97
N ILE A 70 35.34 -16.77 -6.92
CA ILE A 70 34.68 -15.70 -7.69
C ILE A 70 35.45 -15.39 -8.97
N LEU A 71 34.95 -15.90 -10.10
CA LEU A 71 35.40 -15.47 -11.42
C LEU A 71 34.56 -14.30 -11.98
N SER A 72 33.29 -14.24 -11.61
CA SER A 72 32.34 -13.18 -12.01
C SER A 72 31.16 -13.14 -11.03
N ILE A 73 30.46 -12.01 -10.95
CA ILE A 73 29.26 -11.87 -10.12
C ILE A 73 28.09 -12.61 -10.79
N PRO A 74 27.44 -13.58 -10.11
CA PRO A 74 26.28 -14.30 -10.63
C PRO A 74 25.07 -13.38 -10.76
N SER A 75 24.19 -13.66 -11.73
CA SER A 75 22.91 -12.93 -11.88
C SER A 75 22.02 -13.03 -10.63
N VAL A 76 22.10 -14.15 -9.90
CA VAL A 76 21.34 -14.39 -8.66
C VAL A 76 21.66 -13.35 -7.58
N THR A 77 22.87 -12.76 -7.59
CA THR A 77 23.23 -11.68 -6.66
C THR A 77 22.40 -10.43 -6.89
N LEU A 78 22.10 -10.09 -8.15
CA LEU A 78 21.24 -8.97 -8.50
C LEU A 78 19.81 -9.22 -7.99
N GLU A 79 19.29 -10.42 -8.24
CA GLU A 79 17.95 -10.84 -7.80
C GLU A 79 17.83 -10.78 -6.27
N ALA A 80 18.82 -11.30 -5.54
CA ALA A 80 18.85 -11.24 -4.08
C ALA A 80 18.89 -9.80 -3.55
N ALA A 81 19.72 -8.94 -4.13
CA ALA A 81 19.82 -7.54 -3.75
C ALA A 81 18.51 -6.78 -4.01
N CYS A 82 17.91 -6.95 -5.19
CA CYS A 82 16.62 -6.35 -5.50
C CYS A 82 15.51 -6.89 -4.57
N GLY A 83 15.50 -8.19 -4.29
CA GLY A 83 14.55 -8.82 -3.38
C GLY A 83 14.59 -8.25 -1.95
N SER A 84 15.77 -8.04 -1.38
CA SER A 84 15.91 -7.43 -0.04
C SER A 84 15.39 -6.00 0.04
N ILE A 85 15.42 -5.26 -1.08
CA ILE A 85 14.81 -3.92 -1.16
C ILE A 85 13.29 -4.04 -1.30
N LEU A 86 12.81 -4.94 -2.16
CA LEU A 86 11.39 -5.10 -2.45
C LEU A 86 10.59 -5.57 -1.23
N GLU A 87 11.19 -6.38 -0.36
CA GLU A 87 10.56 -6.83 0.88
C GLU A 87 10.16 -5.67 1.80
N LYS A 88 10.95 -4.58 1.83
CA LYS A 88 10.66 -3.39 2.65
C LYS A 88 9.42 -2.62 2.15
N TYR A 89 9.06 -2.76 0.88
CA TYR A 89 7.86 -2.12 0.34
C TYR A 89 6.57 -2.82 0.74
N ARG A 90 6.62 -4.10 1.15
CA ARG A 90 5.44 -4.88 1.56
C ARG A 90 4.65 -4.17 2.66
N GLU A 91 5.30 -3.91 3.79
CA GLU A 91 4.68 -3.23 4.94
C GLU A 91 4.17 -1.83 4.58
N SER A 92 4.91 -1.14 3.72
CA SER A 92 4.58 0.22 3.28
C SER A 92 3.32 0.27 2.40
N LEU A 93 3.14 -0.71 1.51
CA LEU A 93 1.95 -0.83 0.67
C LEU A 93 0.73 -1.24 1.49
N GLU A 94 0.88 -2.18 2.43
CA GLU A 94 -0.21 -2.59 3.32
C GLU A 94 -0.73 -1.41 4.15
N GLY A 95 0.17 -0.64 4.77
CA GLY A 95 -0.22 0.55 5.53
C GLY A 95 -0.90 1.63 4.68
N PHE A 96 -0.53 1.73 3.39
CA PHE A 96 -1.20 2.64 2.46
C PHE A 96 -2.65 2.20 2.16
N VAL A 97 -2.86 0.91 1.93
CA VAL A 97 -4.22 0.35 1.74
C VAL A 97 -5.09 0.59 2.98
N ASP A 98 -4.53 0.39 4.17
CA ASP A 98 -5.24 0.64 5.44
C ASP A 98 -5.61 2.11 5.64
N SER A 99 -4.76 3.03 5.16
CA SER A 99 -5.09 4.46 5.21
C SER A 99 -6.29 4.80 4.31
N ILE A 100 -6.38 4.18 3.14
CA ILE A 100 -7.51 4.38 2.22
C ILE A 100 -8.78 3.72 2.75
N SER A 101 -8.70 2.52 3.33
CA SER A 101 -9.86 1.85 3.92
C SER A 101 -10.47 2.67 5.07
N SER A 102 -9.64 3.28 5.93
CA SER A 102 -10.09 4.18 6.99
C SER A 102 -10.86 5.41 6.44
N ILE A 103 -10.44 5.96 5.30
CA ILE A 103 -11.16 7.06 4.63
C ILE A 103 -12.49 6.57 4.06
N LEU A 104 -12.54 5.37 3.48
CA LEU A 104 -13.78 4.79 2.98
C LEU A 104 -14.79 4.56 4.11
N ILE A 105 -14.36 4.04 5.26
CA ILE A 105 -15.20 3.88 6.46
C ILE A 105 -15.74 5.24 6.89
N SER A 106 -14.87 6.25 7.00
CA SER A 106 -15.27 7.61 7.34
C SER A 106 -16.26 8.22 6.32
N ALA A 107 -16.12 7.89 5.04
CA ALA A 107 -17.03 8.35 3.99
C ALA A 107 -18.43 7.73 4.15
N VAL A 108 -18.49 6.43 4.46
CA VAL A 108 -19.73 5.70 4.69
C VAL A 108 -20.46 6.27 5.92
N GLU A 109 -19.75 6.49 7.02
CA GLU A 109 -20.33 7.08 8.24
C GLU A 109 -20.93 8.47 8.00
N ASN A 110 -20.25 9.31 7.21
CA ASN A 110 -20.74 10.63 6.84
C ASN A 110 -22.00 10.55 5.97
N SER A 111 -22.05 9.62 5.01
CA SER A 111 -23.22 9.41 4.15
C SER A 111 -24.41 8.79 4.89
N CYS A 112 -24.17 8.07 6.00
CA CYS A 112 -25.23 7.57 6.88
C CYS A 112 -26.02 8.68 7.61
N SER A 113 -25.60 9.95 7.52
CA SER A 113 -26.38 11.10 8.02
C SER A 113 -27.78 11.22 7.38
N ILE A 114 -27.98 10.66 6.18
CA ILE A 114 -29.28 10.64 5.49
C ILE A 114 -30.26 9.64 6.13
N VAL A 115 -29.74 8.66 6.88
CA VAL A 115 -30.51 7.53 7.44
C VAL A 115 -30.59 7.62 8.98
N LEU A 116 -30.40 8.82 9.56
CA LEU A 116 -30.44 9.03 11.00
C LEU A 116 -31.79 8.63 11.63
N ASP A 117 -32.87 8.77 10.86
CA ASP A 117 -34.23 8.50 11.32
C ASP A 117 -34.49 7.00 11.57
N TYR A 118 -33.64 6.12 11.04
CA TYR A 118 -33.77 4.66 11.12
C TYR A 118 -32.51 4.02 11.72
N PRO A 119 -32.37 3.95 13.06
CA PRO A 119 -31.14 3.52 13.72
C PRO A 119 -30.77 2.06 13.40
N ALA A 120 -31.74 1.14 13.38
CA ALA A 120 -31.51 -0.26 13.03
C ALA A 120 -30.99 -0.42 11.59
N LEU A 121 -31.54 0.35 10.64
CA LEU A 121 -31.06 0.36 9.26
C LEU A 121 -29.63 0.91 9.15
N LYS A 122 -29.31 1.96 9.92
CA LYS A 122 -27.96 2.53 9.94
C LYS A 122 -26.94 1.53 10.46
N GLU A 123 -27.22 0.84 11.55
CA GLU A 123 -26.32 -0.18 12.12
C GLU A 123 -26.06 -1.32 11.13
N ASP A 124 -27.12 -1.90 10.56
CA ASP A 124 -27.01 -2.97 9.56
C ASP A 124 -26.23 -2.51 8.32
N LEU A 125 -26.48 -1.29 7.83
CA LEU A 125 -25.77 -0.70 6.68
C LEU A 125 -24.26 -0.58 6.96
N VAL A 126 -23.90 0.07 8.06
CA VAL A 126 -22.50 0.30 8.43
C VAL A 126 -21.80 -1.04 8.66
N HIS A 127 -22.45 -1.99 9.33
CA HIS A 127 -21.90 -3.31 9.56
C HIS A 127 -21.59 -4.06 8.25
N PHE A 128 -22.56 -4.18 7.34
CA PHE A 128 -22.37 -4.92 6.10
C PHE A 128 -21.37 -4.27 5.14
N ILE A 129 -21.28 -2.93 5.16
CA ILE A 129 -20.33 -2.20 4.32
C ILE A 129 -18.93 -2.29 4.91
N ASN A 130 -18.76 -2.14 6.22
CA ASN A 130 -17.44 -2.27 6.86
C ASN A 130 -16.88 -3.69 6.71
N GLU A 131 -17.71 -4.72 6.93
CA GLU A 131 -17.31 -6.11 6.68
C GLU A 131 -16.83 -6.32 5.23
N PHE A 132 -17.51 -5.68 4.27
CA PHE A 132 -17.10 -5.77 2.86
C PHE A 132 -15.83 -4.96 2.56
N ILE A 133 -15.64 -3.78 3.18
CA ILE A 133 -14.42 -2.98 3.05
C ILE A 133 -13.21 -3.76 3.59
N ASP A 134 -13.36 -4.42 4.74
CA ASP A 134 -12.29 -5.22 5.34
C ASP A 134 -11.90 -6.40 4.42
N SER A 135 -12.89 -7.11 3.88
CA SER A 135 -12.66 -8.19 2.91
C SER A 135 -12.00 -7.69 1.62
N ALA A 136 -12.43 -6.54 1.09
CA ALA A 136 -11.85 -5.96 -0.13
C ALA A 136 -10.43 -5.41 0.11
N SER A 137 -10.15 -4.91 1.32
CA SER A 137 -8.83 -4.47 1.76
C SER A 137 -7.85 -5.65 1.78
N GLU A 138 -8.25 -6.78 2.39
CA GLU A 138 -7.43 -7.99 2.43
C GLU A 138 -7.15 -8.56 1.02
N GLU A 139 -8.17 -8.60 0.15
CA GLU A 139 -8.00 -9.00 -1.26
C GLU A 139 -7.01 -8.08 -2.00
N THR A 140 -7.12 -6.76 -1.79
CA THR A 140 -6.22 -5.79 -2.42
C THR A 140 -4.78 -5.96 -1.93
N LYS A 141 -4.57 -6.24 -0.64
CA LYS A 141 -3.24 -6.51 -0.07
C LYS A 141 -2.61 -7.76 -0.67
N ASP A 142 -3.35 -8.86 -0.75
CA ASP A 142 -2.89 -10.12 -1.37
C ASP A 142 -2.53 -9.94 -2.86
N LEU A 143 -3.29 -9.15 -3.60
CA LEU A 143 -2.96 -8.83 -5.00
C LEU A 143 -1.67 -8.02 -5.14
N LEU A 144 -1.43 -7.05 -4.24
CA LEU A 144 -0.20 -6.26 -4.22
C LEU A 144 1.01 -7.12 -3.82
N GLU A 145 0.84 -7.99 -2.83
CA GLU A 145 1.84 -8.98 -2.42
C GLU A 145 2.22 -9.90 -3.58
N LYS A 146 1.25 -10.47 -4.30
CA LYS A 146 1.50 -11.29 -5.49
C LYS A 146 2.24 -10.54 -6.59
N HIS A 147 1.96 -9.24 -6.75
CA HIS A 147 2.67 -8.40 -7.71
C HIS A 147 4.13 -8.19 -7.30
N LEU A 148 4.41 -7.88 -6.03
CA LEU A 148 5.78 -7.77 -5.51
C LEU A 148 6.53 -9.10 -5.67
N ASP A 149 5.88 -10.21 -5.36
CA ASP A 149 6.42 -11.55 -5.53
C ASP A 149 6.85 -11.81 -6.98
N ALA A 150 6.03 -11.41 -7.96
CA ALA A 150 6.36 -11.55 -9.38
C ALA A 150 7.61 -10.74 -9.75
N GLU A 151 7.72 -9.50 -9.25
CA GLU A 151 8.89 -8.63 -9.47
C GLU A 151 10.16 -9.17 -8.82
N MET A 152 10.04 -9.85 -7.67
CA MET A 152 11.18 -10.49 -6.99
C MET A 152 11.71 -11.73 -7.71
N LYS A 153 10.84 -12.51 -8.37
CA LYS A 153 11.24 -13.76 -9.04
C LYS A 153 11.87 -13.56 -10.42
N TYR A 154 11.63 -12.43 -11.09
CA TYR A 154 12.19 -12.18 -12.42
C TYR A 154 12.64 -10.73 -12.62
N CYS A 155 13.95 -10.56 -12.82
CA CYS A 155 14.53 -9.25 -13.13
C CYS A 155 14.68 -9.04 -14.64
N ASN A 156 13.90 -8.11 -15.22
CA ASN A 156 13.96 -7.82 -16.66
C ASN A 156 15.05 -6.80 -17.02
N ILE A 157 16.26 -7.28 -17.29
CA ILE A 157 17.40 -6.44 -17.72
C ILE A 157 17.30 -5.92 -19.18
N TYR A 158 16.28 -6.34 -19.94
CA TYR A 158 16.04 -5.89 -21.31
C TYR A 158 14.99 -4.79 -21.41
N HIS A 159 14.54 -4.24 -20.27
CA HIS A 159 13.58 -3.16 -20.23
C HIS A 159 14.08 -1.92 -21.02
N CYS A 160 13.21 -1.28 -21.79
CA CYS A 160 13.57 -0.16 -22.67
C CYS A 160 14.18 1.03 -21.92
N ASP A 161 13.64 1.33 -20.74
CA ASP A 161 14.15 2.41 -19.87
C ASP A 161 15.38 1.99 -19.04
N PHE A 162 15.81 0.73 -19.15
CA PHE A 162 17.03 0.24 -18.51
C PHE A 162 18.23 0.52 -19.42
N SER A 163 18.85 1.69 -19.22
CA SER A 163 19.92 2.19 -20.09
C SER A 163 21.21 1.37 -19.96
N LYS A 164 21.49 0.52 -20.95
CA LYS A 164 22.72 -0.27 -21.05
C LYS A 164 23.99 0.58 -21.20
N SER A 165 23.87 1.77 -21.80
CA SER A 165 24.99 2.67 -22.07
C SER A 165 25.73 3.18 -20.82
N LYS A 166 25.14 3.08 -19.62
CA LYS A 166 25.80 3.42 -18.36
C LYS A 166 26.78 2.35 -17.86
N TRP A 167 26.69 1.12 -18.38
CA TRP A 167 27.44 -0.06 -17.87
C TRP A 167 28.22 -0.81 -18.96
N GLU A 168 28.08 -0.41 -20.23
CA GLU A 168 28.84 -0.92 -21.39
C GLU A 168 30.37 -0.71 -21.27
N GLY A 169 30.81 0.16 -20.35
CA GLY A 169 32.23 0.41 -20.05
C GLY A 169 32.91 -0.62 -19.14
N GLY A 170 32.22 -1.67 -18.70
CA GLY A 170 32.88 -2.82 -18.08
C GLY A 170 32.09 -3.50 -16.96
N LEU A 171 31.30 -4.51 -17.32
CA LEU A 171 31.19 -5.74 -16.51
C LEU A 171 32.48 -6.58 -16.64
N ALA A 172 33.65 -5.95 -16.83
CA ALA A 172 34.93 -6.62 -16.76
C ALA A 172 35.22 -6.92 -15.29
N CYS A 173 34.46 -7.86 -14.72
CA CYS A 173 34.81 -8.55 -13.51
C CYS A 173 36.08 -9.34 -13.83
N SER A 174 37.24 -8.72 -13.66
CA SER A 174 38.45 -9.51 -13.47
C SER A 174 38.22 -10.44 -12.28
N PRO A 175 38.81 -11.65 -12.27
CA PRO A 175 38.66 -12.58 -11.15
C PRO A 175 38.79 -11.86 -9.81
N VAL A 176 37.77 -11.98 -8.97
CA VAL A 176 37.75 -11.28 -7.68
C VAL A 176 38.50 -12.17 -6.70
N ILE A 177 39.81 -11.95 -6.62
CA ILE A 177 40.62 -12.57 -5.57
C ILE A 177 40.28 -11.85 -4.27
N VAL A 178 39.36 -12.42 -3.49
CA VAL A 178 38.86 -11.81 -2.23
C VAL A 178 39.86 -12.01 -1.08
N TRP A 179 40.52 -13.17 -1.05
CA TRP A 179 41.24 -13.64 0.14
C TRP A 179 42.76 -13.47 0.08
N ASN A 180 43.31 -13.26 -1.12
CA ASN A 180 44.72 -12.98 -1.37
C ASN A 180 44.84 -11.64 -2.07
N SER A 181 45.09 -10.58 -1.32
CA SER A 181 45.39 -9.26 -1.89
C SER A 181 46.61 -8.66 -1.21
N ASP A 182 47.73 -9.34 -1.33
CA ASP A 182 49.05 -8.72 -1.21
C ASP A 182 49.50 -8.39 -2.63
N VAL A 183 49.15 -7.20 -3.12
CA VAL A 183 49.89 -6.59 -4.23
C VAL A 183 51.03 -5.71 -3.70
N ASP A 184 50.95 -5.26 -2.44
CA ASP A 184 52.04 -4.60 -1.73
C ASP A 184 52.41 -5.46 -0.51
N GLY A 185 53.50 -6.22 -0.63
CA GLY A 185 53.95 -7.21 0.35
C GLY A 185 54.50 -6.64 1.66
N ASN A 186 53.77 -5.74 2.33
CA ASN A 186 54.22 -5.05 3.55
C ASN A 186 53.31 -5.20 4.78
N ASP A 187 52.16 -5.89 4.68
CA ASP A 187 51.15 -5.93 5.76
C ASP A 187 51.00 -7.32 6.43
N ASN A 188 51.95 -8.24 6.22
CA ASN A 188 51.84 -9.61 6.71
C ASN A 188 52.03 -9.79 8.22
N GLU A 189 52.62 -8.82 8.94
CA GLU A 189 52.85 -8.94 10.39
C GLU A 189 51.60 -8.59 11.21
N ASP A 190 50.91 -7.47 10.93
CA ASP A 190 49.67 -7.06 11.63
C ASP A 190 48.51 -8.06 11.43
N TYR A 191 48.47 -8.73 10.27
CA TYR A 191 47.40 -9.69 9.95
C TYR A 191 47.52 -11.02 10.69
N VAL A 192 48.75 -11.51 10.84
CA VAL A 192 49.03 -12.76 11.55
C VAL A 192 48.79 -12.56 13.05
N GLU A 193 49.07 -11.38 13.58
CA GLU A 193 48.79 -11.01 14.98
C GLU A 193 47.28 -10.88 15.27
N ALA A 194 46.49 -10.37 14.32
CA ALA A 194 45.03 -10.35 14.40
C ALA A 194 44.42 -11.76 14.39
N ILE A 195 44.90 -12.67 13.53
CA ILE A 195 44.43 -14.07 13.49
C ILE A 195 44.76 -14.80 14.81
N ASN A 196 45.95 -14.56 15.36
CA ASN A 196 46.41 -15.23 16.58
C ASN A 196 45.76 -14.71 17.88
N SER A 197 45.08 -13.56 17.84
CA SER A 197 44.43 -12.93 19.00
C SER A 197 42.92 -13.17 19.08
N HIS A 198 42.30 -13.75 18.05
CA HIS A 198 40.85 -13.97 17.99
C HIS A 198 40.45 -15.32 18.61
N THR A 199 39.31 -15.35 19.29
CA THR A 199 38.69 -16.59 19.78
C THR A 199 38.07 -17.36 18.62
N ASP A 200 37.94 -18.68 18.72
CA ASP A 200 37.32 -19.57 17.71
C ASP A 200 35.78 -19.33 17.53
N ASP A 201 35.29 -18.13 17.84
CA ASP A 201 33.89 -17.76 17.79
C ASP A 201 33.50 -17.19 16.41
N LEU A 202 32.33 -17.58 15.91
CA LEU A 202 31.87 -17.24 14.56
C LEU A 202 31.73 -15.72 14.30
N ASP A 203 31.33 -14.95 15.33
CA ASP A 203 31.14 -13.50 15.22
C ASP A 203 32.48 -12.77 15.03
N SER A 204 33.55 -13.29 15.63
CA SER A 204 34.90 -12.73 15.53
C SER A 204 35.46 -12.84 14.09
N TYR A 205 35.17 -13.95 13.42
CA TYR A 205 35.52 -14.13 12.00
C TYR A 205 34.73 -13.20 11.07
N SER A 206 33.47 -12.88 11.41
CA SER A 206 32.63 -12.01 10.57
C SER A 206 33.20 -10.58 10.44
N GLU A 207 33.76 -10.04 11.53
CA GLU A 207 34.37 -8.71 11.56
C GLU A 207 35.69 -8.67 10.79
N LEU A 208 36.51 -9.72 10.92
CA LEU A 208 37.77 -9.88 10.19
C LEU A 208 37.54 -10.03 8.67
N ILE A 209 36.52 -10.80 8.28
CA ILE A 209 36.11 -10.99 6.88
C ILE A 209 35.61 -9.67 6.29
N SER A 210 34.75 -8.96 7.01
CA SER A 210 34.24 -7.65 6.60
C SER A 210 35.39 -6.63 6.41
N GLY A 211 36.38 -6.66 7.30
CA GLY A 211 37.59 -5.85 7.21
C GLY A 211 38.45 -6.16 5.97
N LYS A 212 38.56 -7.43 5.57
CA LYS A 212 39.25 -7.85 4.32
C LYS A 212 38.49 -7.39 3.08
N MET A 213 37.16 -7.58 3.05
CA MET A 213 36.33 -7.18 1.91
C MET A 213 36.39 -5.67 1.65
N LYS A 214 36.35 -4.86 2.71
CA LYS A 214 36.43 -3.39 2.62
C LYS A 214 37.78 -2.89 2.07
N ARG A 215 38.88 -3.60 2.34
CA ARG A 215 40.23 -3.27 1.85
C ARG A 215 40.46 -3.68 0.39
N ASN A 216 39.64 -4.60 -0.13
CA ASN A 216 39.79 -5.11 -1.48
C ASN A 216 39.18 -4.15 -2.53
N ASN A 217 40.05 -3.48 -3.30
CA ASN A 217 39.64 -2.53 -4.32
C ASN A 217 38.76 -3.15 -5.43
N ASN A 218 39.00 -4.41 -5.80
CA ASN A 218 38.23 -5.10 -6.83
C ASN A 218 36.80 -5.40 -6.34
N MET A 219 36.68 -5.91 -5.11
CA MET A 219 35.38 -6.18 -4.48
C MET A 219 34.56 -4.89 -4.35
N ARG A 220 35.18 -3.80 -3.91
CA ARG A 220 34.52 -2.50 -3.78
C ARG A 220 34.06 -1.93 -5.12
N THR A 221 34.88 -2.05 -6.16
CA THR A 221 34.52 -1.57 -7.51
C THR A 221 33.36 -2.36 -8.08
N ASN A 222 33.38 -3.68 -7.90
CA ASN A 222 32.29 -4.56 -8.31
C ASN A 222 30.99 -4.29 -7.55
N ALA A 223 31.07 -4.09 -6.23
CA ALA A 223 29.92 -3.69 -5.42
C ALA A 223 29.34 -2.35 -5.89
N LYS A 224 30.18 -1.34 -6.16
CA LYS A 224 29.72 -0.04 -6.70
C LYS A 224 29.02 -0.16 -8.05
N ASN A 225 29.56 -0.96 -8.96
CA ASN A 225 28.95 -1.19 -10.27
C ASN A 225 27.59 -1.89 -10.12
N LEU A 226 27.53 -2.95 -9.32
CA LEU A 226 26.28 -3.66 -9.04
C LEU A 226 25.26 -2.77 -8.33
N LEU A 227 25.70 -1.92 -7.38
CA LEU A 227 24.83 -0.97 -6.70
C LEU A 227 24.15 -0.04 -7.70
N GLY A 228 24.90 0.51 -8.65
CA GLY A 228 24.33 1.39 -9.65
C GLY A 228 23.34 0.70 -10.59
N ILE A 229 23.58 -0.58 -10.95
CA ILE A 229 22.62 -1.42 -11.69
C ILE A 229 21.34 -1.61 -10.87
N VAL A 230 21.48 -2.00 -9.59
CA VAL A 230 20.35 -2.20 -8.66
C VAL A 230 19.56 -0.90 -8.51
N THR A 231 20.21 0.23 -8.29
CA THR A 231 19.55 1.54 -8.13
C THR A 231 18.72 1.91 -9.36
N GLU A 232 19.27 1.74 -10.56
CA GLU A 232 18.50 2.03 -11.79
C GLU A 232 17.35 1.06 -11.98
N TYR A 233 17.53 -0.23 -11.68
CA TYR A 233 16.46 -1.22 -11.79
C TYR A 233 15.34 -0.94 -10.77
N ILE A 234 15.68 -0.73 -9.50
CA ILE A 234 14.72 -0.40 -8.44
C ILE A 234 13.97 0.89 -8.76
N ARG A 235 14.61 1.90 -9.36
CA ARG A 235 13.92 3.12 -9.81
C ARG A 235 12.83 2.82 -10.86
N LEU A 236 13.04 1.85 -11.75
CA LEU A 236 12.02 1.42 -12.71
C LEU A 236 10.89 0.68 -12.01
N VAL A 237 11.25 -0.29 -11.16
CA VAL A 237 10.27 -1.09 -10.40
C VAL A 237 9.42 -0.19 -9.49
N GLN A 238 10.01 0.81 -8.82
CA GLN A 238 9.29 1.80 -8.01
C GLN A 238 8.23 2.55 -8.82
N LYS A 239 8.55 2.96 -10.06
CA LYS A 239 7.58 3.62 -10.94
C LYS A 239 6.43 2.67 -11.30
N GLN A 240 6.77 1.42 -11.61
CA GLN A 240 5.78 0.41 -11.97
C GLN A 240 4.87 0.07 -10.78
N ILE A 241 5.44 -0.16 -9.58
CA ILE A 241 4.70 -0.41 -8.35
C ILE A 241 3.82 0.79 -8.00
N SER A 242 4.32 2.02 -8.16
CA SER A 242 3.52 3.23 -7.91
C SER A 242 2.28 3.25 -8.78
N ASP A 243 2.41 3.07 -10.09
CA ASP A 243 1.28 3.08 -11.02
C ASP A 243 0.33 1.88 -10.80
N THR A 244 0.89 0.69 -10.58
CA THR A 244 0.11 -0.54 -10.39
C THR A 244 -0.68 -0.49 -9.08
N THR A 245 -0.07 -0.03 -7.99
CA THR A 245 -0.74 0.12 -6.70
C THR A 245 -1.95 1.05 -6.80
N LEU A 246 -1.82 2.17 -7.51
CA LEU A 246 -2.95 3.08 -7.71
C LEU A 246 -4.10 2.44 -8.47
N LYS A 247 -3.78 1.68 -9.53
CA LYS A 247 -4.79 0.93 -10.29
C LYS A 247 -5.47 -0.13 -9.45
N TYR A 248 -4.71 -0.84 -8.62
CA TYR A 248 -5.23 -1.93 -7.79
C TYR A 248 -6.16 -1.39 -6.71
N ILE A 249 -5.74 -0.36 -5.96
CA ILE A 249 -6.58 0.26 -4.93
C ILE A 249 -7.83 0.87 -5.56
N ASN A 250 -7.69 1.58 -6.68
CA ASN A 250 -8.85 2.17 -7.32
C ASN A 250 -9.85 1.09 -7.80
N CYS A 251 -9.37 0.01 -8.41
CA CYS A 251 -10.22 -1.04 -8.96
C CYS A 251 -10.79 -1.98 -7.88
N PHE A 252 -9.93 -2.61 -7.08
CA PHE A 252 -10.27 -3.69 -6.15
C PHE A 252 -10.69 -3.21 -4.76
N LEU A 253 -10.42 -1.95 -4.41
CA LEU A 253 -10.92 -1.38 -3.16
C LEU A 253 -12.06 -0.39 -3.44
N VAL A 254 -11.77 0.75 -4.08
CA VAL A 254 -12.75 1.85 -4.20
C VAL A 254 -13.93 1.47 -5.10
N HIS A 255 -13.68 0.99 -6.31
CA HIS A 255 -14.75 0.64 -7.25
C HIS A 255 -15.50 -0.62 -6.82
N GLN A 256 -14.79 -1.64 -6.33
CA GLN A 256 -15.41 -2.88 -5.85
C GLN A 256 -16.35 -2.62 -4.66
N VAL A 257 -15.95 -1.79 -3.68
CA VAL A 257 -16.82 -1.38 -2.57
C VAL A 257 -18.05 -0.62 -3.09
N PHE A 258 -17.85 0.30 -4.03
CA PHE A 258 -18.98 1.05 -4.61
C PHE A 258 -19.96 0.15 -5.39
N ASP A 259 -19.45 -0.81 -6.17
CA ASP A 259 -20.26 -1.75 -6.93
C ASP A 259 -21.05 -2.69 -6.00
N PHE A 260 -20.45 -3.12 -4.89
CA PHE A 260 -21.14 -3.86 -3.84
C PHE A 260 -22.27 -3.04 -3.22
N ILE A 261 -22.01 -1.78 -2.85
CA ILE A 261 -23.01 -0.85 -2.31
C ILE A 261 -24.19 -0.69 -3.28
N LYS A 262 -23.91 -0.62 -4.58
CA LYS A 262 -24.92 -0.42 -5.61
C LYS A 262 -25.76 -1.66 -5.91
N THR A 263 -25.15 -2.84 -5.92
CA THR A 263 -25.78 -4.07 -6.47
C THR A 263 -26.20 -5.08 -5.41
N ALA A 264 -25.37 -5.30 -4.39
CA ALA A 264 -25.52 -6.41 -3.45
C ALA A 264 -26.05 -5.97 -2.08
N LEU A 265 -25.84 -4.71 -1.70
CA LEU A 265 -26.26 -4.16 -0.40
C LEU A 265 -27.75 -4.33 -0.14
N MET A 266 -28.59 -4.00 -1.13
CA MET A 266 -30.04 -4.13 -1.00
C MET A 266 -30.48 -5.58 -0.77
N ILE A 267 -29.81 -6.53 -1.42
CA ILE A 267 -30.09 -7.96 -1.27
C ILE A 267 -29.71 -8.42 0.13
N LYS A 268 -28.54 -8.02 0.64
CA LYS A 268 -28.10 -8.33 2.01
C LYS A 268 -29.07 -7.78 3.06
N LEU A 269 -29.49 -6.52 2.92
CA LEU A 269 -30.45 -5.90 3.84
C LEU A 269 -31.81 -6.62 3.85
N LEU A 270 -32.28 -7.08 2.69
CA LEU A 270 -33.56 -7.79 2.58
C LEU A 270 -33.52 -9.20 3.18
N ASN A 271 -32.35 -9.82 3.25
CA ASN A 271 -32.12 -11.14 3.83
C ASN A 271 -31.78 -11.09 5.32
N SER A 272 -31.63 -9.89 5.91
CA SER A 272 -31.37 -9.73 7.34
C SER A 272 -32.53 -10.31 8.17
N PRO A 273 -32.25 -11.04 9.27
CA PRO A 273 -33.29 -11.65 10.12
C PRO A 273 -34.24 -10.61 10.74
N ASN A 274 -33.81 -9.35 10.82
CA ASN A 274 -34.56 -8.25 11.41
C ASN A 274 -35.37 -7.43 10.39
N LYS A 275 -35.66 -7.95 9.19
CA LYS A 275 -36.37 -7.23 8.10
C LYS A 275 -37.54 -6.33 8.55
N ASN A 276 -38.35 -6.79 9.49
CA ASN A 276 -39.53 -6.05 9.98
C ASN A 276 -39.19 -4.93 10.97
N SER A 277 -38.04 -5.01 11.65
CA SER A 277 -37.56 -4.04 12.65
C SER A 277 -36.57 -3.02 12.06
N ILE A 278 -35.99 -3.29 10.88
CA ILE A 278 -35.06 -2.38 10.20
C ILE A 278 -35.67 -1.01 9.87
N LEU A 279 -36.99 -0.92 9.71
CA LEU A 279 -37.70 0.33 9.39
C LEU A 279 -38.40 0.96 10.60
N GLU A 280 -38.02 0.58 11.83
CA GLU A 280 -38.48 1.28 13.02
C GLU A 280 -37.85 2.69 13.06
N GLU A 281 -38.72 3.71 13.11
CA GLU A 281 -38.31 5.11 13.25
C GLU A 281 -37.74 5.34 14.66
N CYS A 282 -36.75 6.22 14.79
CA CYS A 282 -36.26 6.67 16.08
C CYS A 282 -37.39 7.30 16.90
N GLU A 283 -37.45 7.02 18.20
CA GLU A 283 -38.51 7.46 19.11
C GLU A 283 -38.72 8.99 19.07
N GLN A 284 -37.66 9.77 18.90
CA GLN A 284 -37.71 11.23 18.79
C GLN A 284 -38.41 11.72 17.52
N GLU A 285 -38.13 11.11 16.36
CA GLU A 285 -38.77 11.48 15.10
C GLU A 285 -40.22 10.97 15.03
N PHE A 286 -40.50 9.82 15.65
CA PHE A 286 -41.87 9.36 15.85
C PHE A 286 -42.70 10.36 16.67
N GLN A 287 -42.15 10.87 17.79
CA GLN A 287 -42.81 11.90 18.61
C GLN A 287 -43.02 13.19 17.82
N ARG A 288 -41.98 13.69 17.15
CA ARG A 288 -42.03 14.91 16.33
C ARG A 288 -43.06 14.81 15.22
N ARG A 289 -43.14 13.66 14.55
CA ARG A 289 -44.14 13.40 13.50
C ARG A 289 -45.56 13.43 14.07
N ASN A 290 -45.80 12.85 15.24
CA ASN A 290 -47.10 12.93 15.88
C ASN A 290 -47.47 14.37 16.26
N GLU A 291 -46.54 15.14 16.83
CA GLU A 291 -46.75 16.57 17.13
C GLU A 291 -47.10 17.39 15.88
N LEU A 292 -46.43 17.11 14.75
CA LEU A 292 -46.73 17.78 13.47
C LEU A 292 -48.09 17.39 12.90
N LEU A 293 -48.51 16.13 13.07
CA LEU A 293 -49.83 15.67 12.64
C LEU A 293 -50.92 16.33 13.46
N ASP A 294 -50.75 16.42 14.78
CA ASP A 294 -51.67 17.11 15.68
C ASP A 294 -51.78 18.59 15.28
N LEU A 295 -50.65 19.25 15.04
CA LEU A 295 -50.64 20.66 14.62
C LEU A 295 -51.27 20.87 13.24
N CYS A 296 -51.09 19.94 12.29
CA CYS A 296 -51.75 20.01 10.99
C CYS A 296 -53.27 19.84 11.13
N ALA A 297 -53.73 18.92 11.99
CA ALA A 297 -55.15 18.74 12.26
C ALA A 297 -55.77 20.00 12.88
N ASP A 298 -55.09 20.60 13.86
CA ASP A 298 -55.52 21.87 14.48
C ASP A 298 -55.61 23.01 13.46
N LEU A 299 -54.63 23.10 12.55
CA LEU A 299 -54.63 24.11 11.49
C LEU A 299 -55.75 23.87 10.47
N GLU A 300 -56.03 22.62 10.09
CA GLU A 300 -57.15 22.29 9.20
C GLU A 300 -58.49 22.63 9.83
N GLU A 301 -58.68 22.33 11.13
CA GLU A 301 -59.89 22.69 11.87
C GLU A 301 -60.05 24.21 11.96
N ALA A 302 -58.98 24.95 12.25
CA ALA A 302 -58.99 26.40 12.27
C ALA A 302 -59.31 26.98 10.88
N LEU A 303 -58.78 26.41 9.81
CA LEU A 303 -59.04 26.85 8.43
C LEU A 303 -60.50 26.61 8.04
N LEU A 304 -61.06 25.45 8.40
CA LEU A 304 -62.49 25.15 8.22
C LEU A 304 -63.38 26.14 9.00
N ALA A 305 -63.00 26.45 10.25
CA ALA A 305 -63.74 27.41 11.07
C ALA A 305 -63.72 28.83 10.46
N VAL A 306 -62.60 29.26 9.87
CA VAL A 306 -62.49 30.54 9.17
C VAL A 306 -63.29 30.54 7.87
N GLN A 307 -63.34 29.43 7.11
CA GLN A 307 -64.14 29.33 5.89
C GLN A 307 -65.65 29.26 6.13
N ALA A 308 -66.08 28.85 7.33
CA ALA A 308 -67.48 28.81 7.73
C ALA A 308 -68.05 30.18 8.15
N PHE A 309 -67.17 31.19 8.31
CA PHE A 309 -67.50 32.56 8.70
C PHE A 309 -67.71 33.46 7.48
#